data_AF-A0A6V7IM50-F1
#
_entry.id   AF-A0A6V7IM50-F1
#
_cell.length_a   1.000
_cell.length_b   1.000
_cell.length_c   1.000
_cell.angle_alpha   90.00
_cell.angle_beta   90.00
_cell.angle_gamma   90.00
#
_symmetry.space_group_name_H-M   'P 1'
#
loop_
_entity.id
_entity.type
_entity.pdbx_description
1 polymer ?
#
loop_
_entity_poly.entity_id
_entity_poly.type
_entity_poly.pdbx_seq_one_letter_code
_entity_poly.pdbx_strand_id
1 'polypeptide(L)' 'MNPTKIGQSGVDEPLGNADDETTMIHQEFLLDPSLSVEQLLLGAQTEAIDFARFEMGETADATEEVVEQKAEPIKTCG' A
#
# COMPACT_ATOMS: atom_id res chain seq x y z
N MET A 1 0.43 7.51 6.54
CA MET A 1 0.79 6.17 6.02
C MET A 1 -0.40 5.20 5.90
N ASN A 2 -1.67 5.62 6.02
CA ASN A 2 -2.81 4.78 5.63
C ASN A 2 -2.99 4.93 4.10
N PRO A 3 -2.36 4.11 3.24
CA PRO A 3 -2.28 4.38 1.82
C PRO A 3 -3.53 3.86 1.12
N THR A 4 -4.02 4.58 0.11
CA THR A 4 -5.17 4.14 -0.70
C THR A 4 -4.73 3.55 -2.05
N LYS A 5 -3.50 3.83 -2.47
CA LYS A 5 -2.86 3.26 -3.66
C LYS A 5 -1.34 3.28 -3.52
N ILE A 6 -0.64 2.46 -4.31
CA ILE A 6 0.83 2.48 -4.35
C ILE A 6 1.33 3.78 -5.00
N GLY A 7 0.80 4.09 -6.19
CA GLY A 7 1.20 5.24 -6.98
C GLY A 7 2.23 4.91 -8.06
N GLN A 8 2.35 5.79 -9.05
CA GLN A 8 3.27 5.65 -10.17
C GLN A 8 4.17 6.87 -10.31
N SER A 9 5.48 6.61 -10.28
CA SER A 9 6.51 7.65 -10.41
C SER A 9 6.36 8.43 -11.73
N GLY A 10 6.42 9.76 -11.64
CA GLY A 10 6.26 10.68 -12.77
C GLY A 10 4.82 10.85 -13.28
N VAL A 11 3.84 10.15 -12.72
CA VAL A 11 2.40 10.32 -13.01
C VAL A 11 1.69 10.93 -11.81
N ASP A 12 1.94 10.38 -10.63
CA ASP A 12 1.38 10.88 -9.38
C ASP A 12 2.31 11.93 -8.78
N GLU A 13 1.74 13.06 -8.35
CA GLU A 13 2.47 14.13 -7.68
C GLU A 13 2.25 14.09 -6.16
N PRO A 14 3.27 14.37 -5.35
CA PRO A 14 3.13 14.44 -3.90
C PRO A 14 2.25 15.63 -3.50
N LEU A 15 1.44 15.45 -2.45
CA LEU A 15 0.66 16.53 -1.86
C LEU A 15 1.57 17.54 -1.13
N GLY A 16 1.10 18.78 -1.05
CA GLY A 16 1.82 19.85 -0.35
C GLY A 16 1.91 19.66 1.17
N ASN A 17 1.00 18.87 1.75
CA ASN A 17 1.04 18.46 3.14
C ASN A 17 1.31 16.96 3.23
N ALA A 18 2.41 16.57 3.87
CA ALA A 18 2.80 15.17 4.02
C ALA A 18 1.82 14.37 4.89
N ASP A 19 1.17 15.00 5.86
CA ASP A 19 0.21 14.33 6.76
C ASP A 19 -1.06 13.87 6.01
N ASP A 20 -1.41 14.56 4.91
CA ASP A 20 -2.59 14.27 4.10
C ASP A 20 -2.28 13.32 2.93
N GLU A 21 -1.00 12.93 2.74
CA GLU A 21 -0.60 12.07 1.63
C GLU A 21 -1.19 10.66 1.75
N THR A 22 -1.79 10.17 0.66
CA THR A 22 -2.45 8.85 0.59
C THR A 22 -1.82 7.92 -0.44
N THR A 23 -0.96 8.44 -1.31
CA THR A 23 -0.19 7.70 -2.31
C THR A 23 1.06 7.13 -1.64
N MET A 24 1.16 5.80 -1.54
CA MET A 24 2.21 5.12 -0.76
C MET A 24 3.61 5.60 -1.09
N ILE A 25 3.98 5.71 -2.37
CA ILE A 25 5.34 6.07 -2.80
C ILE A 25 5.78 7.46 -2.29
N HIS A 26 4.82 8.37 -2.07
CA HIS A 26 5.07 9.75 -1.62
C HIS A 26 5.02 9.92 -0.10
N GLN A 27 4.48 8.95 0.62
CA GLN A 27 4.40 9.01 2.08
C GLN A 27 5.78 8.89 2.73
N GLU A 28 5.95 9.56 3.87
CA GLU A 28 7.13 9.42 4.72
C GLU A 28 7.24 8.01 5.29
N PHE A 29 8.45 7.45 5.28
CA PHE A 29 8.69 6.12 5.79
C PHE A 29 8.60 6.08 7.31
N LEU A 30 7.83 5.13 7.85
CA LEU A 30 7.46 5.11 9.28
C LEU A 30 8.66 5.03 10.23
N LEU A 31 9.71 4.30 9.85
CA LEU A 31 10.90 4.13 10.70
C LEU A 31 11.95 5.22 10.48
N ASP A 32 11.87 5.94 9.35
CA ASP A 32 12.75 7.06 9.02
C ASP A 32 11.97 8.09 8.20
N PRO A 33 11.36 9.09 8.86
CA PRO A 33 10.57 10.12 8.19
C PRO A 33 11.39 11.03 7.26
N SER A 34 12.72 10.94 7.27
CA SER A 34 13.56 11.70 6.33
C SER A 34 13.54 11.13 4.91
N LEU A 35 12.99 9.92 4.74
CA LEU A 35 12.85 9.24 3.45
C LEU A 35 11.37 9.08 3.09
N SER A 36 11.07 9.20 1.79
CA SER A 36 9.80 8.66 1.26
C SER A 36 9.90 7.15 1.03
N VAL A 37 8.75 6.49 0.95
CA VAL A 37 8.70 5.06 0.58
C VAL A 37 9.34 4.83 -0.80
N GLU A 38 9.16 5.73 -1.77
CA GLU A 38 9.82 5.63 -3.08
C GLU A 38 11.35 5.62 -2.97
N GLN A 39 11.91 6.55 -2.19
CA GLN A 39 13.36 6.66 -2.00
C GLN A 39 13.94 5.41 -1.37
N LEU A 40 13.23 4.83 -0.39
CA LEU A 40 13.60 3.57 0.24
C LEU A 40 13.61 2.41 -0.78
N LEU A 41 12.53 2.27 -1.55
CA LEU A 41 12.37 1.20 -2.54
C LEU A 41 13.43 1.28 -3.65
N LEU A 42 13.68 2.49 -4.18
CA LEU A 42 14.73 2.73 -5.18
C LEU A 42 16.13 2.41 -4.64
N GLY A 43 16.44 2.83 -3.40
CA GLY A 43 17.72 2.51 -2.75
C GLY A 43 17.93 1.01 -2.55
N ALA A 44 16.84 0.26 -2.33
CA ALA A 44 16.85 -1.19 -2.19
C ALA A 44 16.72 -1.95 -3.53
N GLN A 45 16.60 -1.26 -4.67
CA GLN A 45 16.37 -1.85 -6.00
C GLN A 45 15.15 -2.80 -6.02
N THR A 46 14.07 -2.39 -5.37
CA THR A 46 12.81 -3.15 -5.30
C THR A 46 11.63 -2.22 -5.56
N GLU A 47 10.45 -2.80 -5.81
CA GLU A 47 9.21 -2.05 -6.01
C GLU A 47 8.04 -2.72 -5.28
N ALA A 48 7.03 -1.92 -4.93
CA ALA A 48 5.77 -2.43 -4.42
C ALA A 48 4.83 -2.68 -5.60
N ILE A 49 4.31 -3.91 -5.73
CA ILE A 49 3.41 -4.29 -6.81
C ILE A 49 1.94 -4.21 -6.37
N ASP A 50 1.65 -4.66 -5.15
CA ASP A 50 0.30 -4.68 -4.58
C ASP A 50 0.37 -4.67 -3.04
N PHE A 51 -0.72 -4.29 -2.37
CA PHE A 51 -0.85 -4.36 -0.92
C PHE A 51 -2.30 -4.60 -0.47
N ALA A 52 -2.46 -5.21 0.69
CA ALA A 52 -3.74 -5.32 1.38
C ALA A 52 -3.59 -4.81 2.82
N ARG A 53 -4.51 -3.95 3.26
CA ARG A 53 -4.58 -3.41 4.62
C ARG A 53 -5.95 -3.74 5.20
N PHE A 54 -5.97 -4.35 6.37
CA PHE A 54 -7.19 -4.64 7.13
C PHE A 54 -7.15 -3.95 8.49
N GLU A 55 -8.27 -3.38 8.90
CA GLU A 55 -8.43 -2.69 10.17
C GLU A 55 -9.69 -3.18 10.90
N MET A 56 -9.53 -3.65 12.13
CA MET A 56 -10.66 -4.11 12.95
C MET A 56 -11.67 -2.98 13.17
N GLY A 57 -12.91 -3.19 12.71
CA GLY A 57 -13.96 -2.18 12.77
C GLY A 57 -14.04 -1.28 11.54
N GLU A 58 -13.22 -1.51 10.51
CA GLU A 58 -13.43 -0.88 9.21
C GLU A 58 -14.77 -1.30 8.61
N THR A 59 -15.49 -0.33 8.08
CA THR A 59 -16.70 -0.61 7.30
C THR A 59 -16.27 -0.83 5.86
N ALA A 60 -16.58 -1.99 5.29
CA ALA A 60 -16.45 -2.18 3.86
C ALA A 60 -17.38 -1.20 3.15
N ASP A 61 -16.82 -0.19 2.48
CA ASP A 61 -17.60 0.64 1.57
C ASP A 61 -18.06 -0.25 0.42
N ALA A 62 -19.35 -0.18 0.08
CA ALA A 62 -20.02 -1.09 -0.87
C ALA A 62 -19.46 -1.06 -2.31
N THR A 63 -18.44 -0.24 -2.57
CA THR A 63 -17.74 -0.08 -3.85
C THR A 63 -16.39 -0.78 -3.91
N GLU A 64 -15.87 -1.30 -2.79
CA GLU A 64 -14.69 -2.14 -2.82
C GLU A 64 -15.12 -3.56 -3.21
N GLU A 65 -14.85 -3.93 -4.46
CA GLU A 65 -14.99 -5.31 -4.89
C GLU A 65 -14.11 -6.17 -3.98
N VAL A 66 -14.78 -6.87 -3.05
CA VAL A 66 -14.18 -7.95 -2.28
C VAL A 66 -13.65 -8.93 -3.29
N VAL A 67 -12.34 -8.85 -3.57
CA VAL A 67 -11.64 -9.89 -4.30
C VAL A 67 -11.70 -11.10 -3.37
N GLU A 68 -12.71 -11.97 -3.55
CA GLU A 68 -12.76 -13.27 -2.91
C GLU A 68 -11.49 -14.01 -3.31
N GLN A 69 -10.42 -13.88 -2.52
CA GLN A 69 -9.30 -14.80 -2.56
C GLN A 69 -9.83 -16.11 -1.99
N LYS A 70 -10.45 -16.93 -2.85
CA LYS A 70 -10.73 -18.33 -2.58
C LYS A 70 -9.40 -19.01 -2.30
N ALA A 71 -9.04 -19.07 -1.02
CA ALA A 71 -7.94 -19.91 -0.56
C ALA A 71 -8.21 -21.34 -1.04
N GLU A 72 -7.29 -21.89 -1.84
CA GLU A 72 -7.43 -23.26 -2.33
C GLU A 72 -7.41 -24.23 -1.13
N PRO A 73 -8.29 -25.25 -1.11
CA PRO A 73 -8.34 -26.20 -0.01
C PRO A 73 -7.02 -26.99 0.07
N ILE A 74 -6.42 -26.98 1.26
CA ILE A 74 -5.19 -27.74 1.58
C ILE A 74 -5.44 -29.22 1.26
N LYS A 75 -4.73 -29.73 0.26
CA LYS A 75 -4.74 -31.17 -0.06
C LYS A 75 -3.83 -31.89 0.93
N THR A 76 -4.41 -32.65 1.84
CA THR A 76 -3.66 -33.58 2.68
C THR A 76 -3.41 -34.87 1.87
N CYS A 77 -2.14 -35.21 1.69
CA CYS A 77 -1.74 -36.50 1.15
C CYS A 77 -1.90 -37.55 2.25
N GLY A 78 -2.80 -38.51 2.03
CA GLY A 78 -2.91 -39.75 2.81
C GLY A 78 -2.12 -40.88 2.17
#